data_AF-A0A521TTA5-F1
#
_entry.id   AF-A0A521TTA5-F1
#
_cell.length_a   1.000
_cell.length_b   1.000
_cell.length_c   1.000
_cell.angle_alpha   90.00
_cell.angle_beta   90.00
_cell.angle_gamma   90.00
#
_symmetry.space_group_name_H-M   'P 1'
#
loop_
_entity.id
_entity.type
_entity.pdbx_description
1 polymer ?
#
loop_
_entity_poly.entity_id
_entity_poly.type
_entity_poly.pdbx_seq_one_letter_code
_entity_poly.pdbx_strand_id
1 'polypeptide(L)'
;MSRRRSPDRIDAVVARLRFLAETDPAACQRLALDILRSENSPRAIEPALKLLASDPPTEARLTLRDLYWAFHREPIRRDIDCELRTSIVEMLRTLNSGADADIAEAAISTIQPTPPGMVDVAQPLRAGGLLLMAQIDPEIAAYHAAALVTDPHTSAFSGEPAATAIRLLAGMRQFLPIWGAARRPGLPPEALAAALEALGGAPASLVLTLLHDHLTAATARGPEGEADILVIGDAAFTGRFAAMYEAIADRVAATTNVNLARYLAVAARRSADEAAIEAMRAAAQRASMPIRDAIAESIPPARERRDPSVRP
;
A
#
# COMPACT_ATOMS: atom_id res chain seq x y z
N MET A 1 -31.84 20.12 35.45
CA MET A 1 -30.50 20.45 35.95
C MET A 1 -29.48 19.52 35.30
N SER A 2 -28.84 19.98 34.21
CA SER A 2 -27.82 19.21 33.49
C SER A 2 -26.52 19.23 34.31
N ARG A 3 -26.15 18.10 34.91
CA ARG A 3 -24.84 17.94 35.56
C ARG A 3 -23.79 18.02 34.45
N ARG A 4 -23.07 19.14 34.37
CA ARG A 4 -21.84 19.25 33.56
C ARG A 4 -20.90 18.13 34.05
N ARG A 5 -20.77 17.05 33.28
CA ARG A 5 -19.71 16.07 33.50
C ARG A 5 -18.40 16.82 33.37
N SER A 6 -17.61 16.85 34.44
CA SER A 6 -16.20 17.26 34.37
C SER A 6 -15.55 16.46 33.23
N PRO A 7 -14.67 17.07 32.41
CA PRO A 7 -13.89 16.31 31.45
C PRO A 7 -13.25 15.11 32.15
N ASP A 8 -13.34 13.94 31.53
CA ASP A 8 -12.58 12.77 31.98
C ASP A 8 -11.10 13.17 32.05
N ARG A 9 -10.35 12.66 33.03
CA ARG A 9 -8.92 12.99 33.21
C ARG A 9 -8.15 12.84 31.90
N ILE A 10 -8.49 11.81 31.13
CA ILE A 10 -7.90 11.52 29.81
C ILE A 10 -8.19 12.65 28.81
N ASP A 11 -9.42 13.16 28.77
CA ASP A 11 -9.79 14.24 27.85
C ASP A 11 -9.04 15.54 28.18
N ALA A 12 -8.83 15.82 29.47
CA ALA A 12 -8.05 16.97 29.90
C ALA A 12 -6.57 16.87 29.49
N VAL A 13 -5.98 15.68 29.61
CA VAL A 13 -4.59 15.43 29.18
C VAL A 13 -4.44 15.55 27.66
N VAL A 14 -5.36 14.97 26.87
CA VAL A 14 -5.34 15.07 25.41
C VAL A 14 -5.56 16.51 24.94
N ALA A 15 -6.49 17.25 25.57
CA ALA A 15 -6.70 18.66 25.27
C ALA A 15 -5.44 19.50 25.58
N ARG A 16 -4.75 19.21 26.69
CA ARG A 16 -3.50 19.87 27.05
C ARG A 16 -2.40 19.56 26.03
N LEU A 17 -2.28 18.32 25.58
CA LEU A 17 -1.32 17.93 24.55
C LEU A 17 -1.54 18.71 23.25
N ARG A 18 -2.79 18.79 22.77
CA ARG A 18 -3.14 19.56 21.57
C ARG A 18 -2.80 21.05 21.71
N PHE A 19 -3.13 21.65 22.84
CA PHE A 19 -2.81 23.06 23.11
C PHE A 19 -1.29 23.31 23.09
N LEU A 20 -0.50 22.42 23.69
CA LEU A 20 0.96 22.56 23.71
C LEU A 20 1.58 22.35 22.33
N ALA A 21 1.00 21.50 21.47
CA ALA A 21 1.51 21.31 20.11
C ALA A 21 1.53 22.61 19.29
N GLU A 22 0.59 23.52 19.56
CA GLU A 22 0.50 24.82 18.88
C GLU A 22 1.34 25.92 19.56
N THR A 23 1.58 25.80 20.87
CA THR A 23 2.11 26.91 21.68
C THR A 23 3.53 26.70 22.21
N ASP A 24 3.92 25.45 22.49
CA ASP A 24 5.24 25.08 23.01
C ASP A 24 5.58 23.63 22.62
N PRO A 25 6.22 23.42 21.45
CA PRO A 25 6.57 22.10 20.96
C PRO A 25 7.45 21.28 21.91
N ALA A 26 8.36 21.94 22.64
CA ALA A 26 9.26 21.26 23.57
C ALA A 26 8.50 20.76 24.81
N ALA A 27 7.60 21.57 25.37
CA ALA A 27 6.71 21.11 26.44
C ALA A 27 5.74 20.02 25.97
N CYS A 28 5.30 20.10 24.72
CA CYS A 28 4.43 19.10 24.11
C CYS A 28 5.13 17.74 24.02
N GLN A 29 6.38 17.71 23.55
CA GLN A 29 7.18 16.48 23.45
C GLN A 29 7.40 15.84 24.83
N ARG A 30 7.74 16.64 25.86
CA ARG A 30 7.88 16.16 27.24
C ARG A 30 6.57 15.56 27.77
N LEU A 31 5.45 16.24 27.55
CA LEU A 31 4.15 15.73 27.98
C LEU A 31 3.78 14.42 27.24
N ALA A 32 4.07 14.32 25.94
CA ALA A 32 3.84 13.08 25.20
C ALA A 32 4.64 11.91 25.78
N LEU A 33 5.93 12.13 26.09
CA LEU A 33 6.76 11.13 26.78
C LEU A 33 6.19 10.71 28.14
N ASP A 34 5.75 11.67 28.94
CA ASP A 34 5.15 11.39 30.25
C ASP A 34 3.85 10.59 30.12
N ILE A 35 3.03 10.88 29.10
CA ILE A 35 1.84 10.08 28.77
C ILE A 35 2.24 8.65 28.44
N LEU A 36 3.21 8.43 27.55
CA LEU A 36 3.67 7.08 27.19
C LEU A 36 4.19 6.29 28.39
N ARG A 37 4.82 6.96 29.36
CA ARG A 37 5.39 6.32 30.57
C ARG A 37 4.34 5.97 31.63
N SER A 38 3.28 6.78 31.75
CA SER A 38 2.39 6.75 32.92
C SER A 38 0.97 6.30 32.61
N GLU A 39 0.51 6.46 31.38
CA GLU A 39 -0.85 6.13 30.98
C GLU A 39 -0.91 4.74 30.33
N ASN A 40 -2.01 4.03 30.58
CA ASN A 40 -2.28 2.72 29.98
C ASN A 40 -3.46 2.75 28.98
N SER A 41 -4.16 3.88 28.91
CA SER A 41 -5.34 4.05 28.09
C SER A 41 -4.96 4.33 26.63
N PRO A 42 -5.44 3.54 25.66
CA PRO A 42 -5.27 3.80 24.22
C PRO A 42 -5.63 5.25 23.84
N ARG A 43 -6.72 5.78 24.42
CA ARG A 43 -7.19 7.16 24.16
C ARG A 43 -6.19 8.25 24.55
N ALA A 44 -5.31 7.98 25.51
CA ALA A 44 -4.24 8.90 25.89
C ALA A 44 -2.95 8.64 25.09
N ILE A 45 -2.63 7.36 24.87
CA ILE A 45 -1.39 6.93 24.20
C ILE A 45 -1.39 7.28 22.71
N GLU A 46 -2.51 7.07 22.01
CA GLU A 46 -2.60 7.26 20.56
C GLU A 46 -2.23 8.70 20.13
N PRO A 47 -2.77 9.78 20.73
CA PRO A 47 -2.33 11.14 20.40
C PRO A 47 -0.84 11.40 20.70
N ALA A 48 -0.29 10.79 21.76
CA ALA A 48 1.11 10.95 22.12
C ALA A 48 2.04 10.25 21.11
N LEU A 49 1.70 9.04 20.67
CA LEU A 49 2.42 8.34 19.61
C LEU A 49 2.37 9.14 18.30
N LYS A 50 1.19 9.62 17.89
CA LYS A 50 1.02 10.44 16.67
C LYS A 50 1.88 11.70 16.70
N LEU A 51 2.03 12.34 17.85
CA LEU A 51 2.85 13.53 18.00
C LEU A 51 4.34 13.23 17.86
N LEU A 52 4.80 12.11 18.39
CA LEU A 52 6.21 11.72 18.42
C LEU A 52 6.66 10.94 17.17
N ALA A 53 5.73 10.53 16.30
CA ALA A 53 6.00 9.60 15.19
C ALA A 53 7.13 10.06 14.25
N SER A 54 7.18 11.35 13.92
CA SER A 54 8.14 11.90 12.95
C SER A 54 9.55 12.05 13.49
N ASP A 55 9.70 12.30 14.79
CA ASP A 55 10.99 12.53 15.46
C ASP A 55 10.94 11.99 16.90
N PRO A 56 10.94 10.65 17.07
CA PRO A 56 10.90 10.05 18.38
C PRO A 56 12.22 10.31 19.12
N PRO A 57 12.18 10.84 20.35
CA PRO A 57 13.40 11.05 21.12
C PRO A 57 13.97 9.70 21.58
N THR A 58 15.30 9.56 21.57
CA THR A 58 16.00 8.29 21.87
C THR A 58 15.60 7.67 23.22
N GLU A 59 15.35 8.50 24.23
CA GLU A 59 14.90 8.08 25.55
C GLU A 59 13.50 7.45 25.58
N ALA A 60 12.69 7.60 24.52
CA ALA A 60 11.39 6.94 24.39
C ALA A 60 11.54 5.42 24.18
N ARG A 61 12.70 4.95 23.68
CA ARG A 61 12.86 3.57 23.18
C ARG A 61 12.39 2.51 24.17
N LEU A 62 12.87 2.54 25.41
CA LEU A 62 12.48 1.54 26.42
C LEU A 62 10.98 1.59 26.73
N THR A 63 10.40 2.80 26.78
CA THR A 63 8.96 2.98 27.01
C THR A 63 8.14 2.42 25.84
N LEU A 64 8.58 2.65 24.61
CA LEU A 64 7.95 2.10 23.40
C LEU A 64 7.99 0.56 23.41
N ARG A 65 9.12 -0.04 23.77
CA ARG A 65 9.25 -1.50 23.93
C ARG A 65 8.27 -2.05 24.97
N ASP A 66 8.20 -1.41 26.14
CA ASP A 66 7.30 -1.83 27.22
C ASP A 66 5.83 -1.75 26.79
N LEU A 67 5.44 -0.67 26.10
CA LEU A 67 4.11 -0.49 25.54
C LEU A 67 3.79 -1.55 24.48
N TYR A 68 4.72 -1.85 23.56
CA TYR A 68 4.53 -2.89 22.55
C TYR A 68 4.14 -4.21 23.20
N TRP A 69 4.93 -4.67 24.17
CA TRP A 69 4.68 -5.93 24.86
C TRP A 69 3.41 -5.87 25.72
N ALA A 70 3.06 -4.71 26.27
CA ALA A 70 1.81 -4.53 26.99
C ALA A 70 0.57 -4.64 26.09
N PHE A 71 0.64 -4.14 24.85
CA PHE A 71 -0.43 -4.30 23.86
C PHE A 71 -0.45 -5.70 23.26
N HIS A 72 0.72 -6.31 23.04
CA HIS A 72 0.83 -7.68 22.55
C HIS A 72 0.21 -8.71 23.51
N ARG A 73 0.26 -8.47 24.84
CA ARG A 73 -0.38 -9.34 25.85
C ARG A 73 -1.90 -9.21 25.92
N GLU A 74 -2.45 -8.04 25.59
CA GLU A 74 -3.89 -7.77 25.65
C GLU A 74 -4.43 -7.13 24.34
N PRO A 75 -4.22 -7.78 23.18
CA PRO A 75 -4.41 -7.13 21.88
C PRO A 75 -5.85 -6.67 21.66
N ILE A 76 -6.84 -7.52 21.90
CA ILE A 76 -8.25 -7.19 21.66
C ILE A 76 -8.76 -6.06 22.58
N ARG A 77 -8.22 -5.96 23.80
CA ARG A 77 -8.68 -4.94 24.76
C ARG A 77 -8.03 -3.58 24.52
N ARG A 78 -6.77 -3.58 24.07
CA ARG A 78 -5.93 -2.37 24.08
C ARG A 78 -5.55 -1.87 22.69
N ASP A 79 -5.58 -2.74 21.68
CA ASP A 79 -5.07 -2.48 20.34
C ASP A 79 -5.73 -3.43 19.32
N ILE A 80 -7.07 -3.36 19.25
CA ILE A 80 -7.91 -4.28 18.47
C ILE A 80 -7.61 -4.22 16.96
N ASP A 81 -7.13 -3.07 16.48
CA ASP A 81 -6.81 -2.84 15.07
C ASP A 81 -5.30 -2.84 14.78
N CYS A 82 -4.48 -3.22 15.77
CA CYS A 82 -3.01 -3.20 15.70
C CYS A 82 -2.37 -1.82 15.44
N GLU A 83 -3.15 -0.73 15.42
CA GLU A 83 -2.67 0.62 15.11
C GLU A 83 -1.55 1.07 16.07
N LEU A 84 -1.71 0.83 17.38
CA LEU A 84 -0.75 1.30 18.37
C LEU A 84 0.58 0.55 18.25
N ARG A 85 0.54 -0.78 18.11
CA ARG A 85 1.76 -1.56 17.87
C ARG A 85 2.41 -1.20 16.54
N THR A 86 1.63 -0.91 15.50
CA THR A 86 2.17 -0.46 14.21
C THR A 86 2.92 0.86 14.37
N SER A 87 2.32 1.87 15.01
CA SER A 87 2.99 3.15 15.28
C SER A 87 4.24 2.98 16.16
N ILE A 88 4.21 2.07 17.15
CA ILE A 88 5.39 1.79 17.96
C ILE A 88 6.52 1.18 17.13
N VAL A 89 6.22 0.19 16.28
CA VAL A 89 7.22 -0.43 15.38
C VAL A 89 7.81 0.60 14.43
N GLU A 90 6.99 1.50 13.86
CA GLU A 90 7.46 2.60 13.02
C GLU A 90 8.40 3.56 13.76
N MET A 91 8.07 3.93 14.99
CA MET A 91 8.93 4.78 15.82
C MET A 91 10.23 4.10 16.21
N LEU A 92 10.20 2.82 16.59
CA LEU A 92 11.40 2.03 16.88
C LEU A 92 12.31 1.92 15.65
N ARG A 93 11.71 1.80 14.46
CA ARG A 93 12.41 1.84 13.17
C ARG A 93 13.13 3.18 12.95
N THR A 94 12.47 4.31 13.24
CA THR A 94 13.10 5.63 13.16
C THR A 94 14.27 5.79 14.14
N LEU A 95 14.19 5.17 15.32
CA LEU A 95 15.26 5.15 16.32
C LEU A 95 16.45 4.25 15.92
N ASN A 96 16.25 3.33 14.96
CA ASN A 96 17.29 2.51 14.33
C ASN A 96 18.21 1.77 15.32
N SER A 97 17.62 1.07 16.29
CA SER A 97 18.36 0.25 17.25
C SER A 97 18.30 -1.23 16.89
N GLY A 98 19.48 -1.87 16.80
CA GLY A 98 19.58 -3.32 16.56
C GLY A 98 19.01 -4.21 17.68
N ALA A 99 18.70 -3.64 18.85
CA ALA A 99 18.21 -4.40 20.01
C ALA A 99 16.68 -4.58 20.01
N ASP A 100 16.01 -4.30 18.88
CA ASP A 100 14.54 -4.44 18.71
C ASP A 100 14.13 -5.64 17.82
N ALA A 101 15.04 -6.59 17.60
CA ALA A 101 14.80 -7.78 16.78
C ALA A 101 13.61 -8.62 17.29
N ASP A 102 13.49 -8.77 18.61
CA ASP A 102 12.41 -9.51 19.27
C ASP A 102 11.02 -8.93 18.96
N ILE A 103 10.92 -7.60 18.90
CA ILE A 103 9.69 -6.90 18.53
C ILE A 103 9.41 -7.05 17.04
N ALA A 104 10.43 -6.95 16.19
CA ALA A 104 10.29 -7.12 14.75
C ALA A 104 9.76 -8.52 14.40
N GLU A 105 10.33 -9.57 14.98
CA GLU A 105 9.86 -10.97 14.80
C GLU A 105 8.42 -11.14 15.30
N ALA A 106 8.11 -10.64 16.50
CA ALA A 106 6.76 -10.71 17.03
C ALA A 106 5.75 -9.98 16.13
N ALA A 107 6.12 -8.82 15.59
CA ALA A 107 5.27 -8.04 14.69
C ALA A 107 5.00 -8.79 13.39
N ILE A 108 6.04 -9.34 12.73
CA ILE A 108 5.94 -10.14 11.50
C ILE A 108 5.04 -11.37 11.68
N SER A 109 5.08 -12.00 12.86
CA SER A 109 4.29 -13.21 13.14
C SER A 109 2.85 -12.93 13.57
N THR A 110 2.46 -11.66 13.77
CA THR A 110 1.15 -11.32 14.35
C THR A 110 0.03 -11.51 13.32
N ILE A 111 -0.96 -12.33 13.68
CA ILE A 111 -2.25 -12.44 12.99
C ILE A 111 -3.34 -12.09 14.00
N GLN A 112 -4.22 -11.15 13.65
CA GLN A 112 -5.27 -10.64 14.52
C GLN A 112 -6.61 -10.55 13.76
N PRO A 113 -7.38 -11.64 13.70
CA PRO A 113 -8.70 -11.60 13.08
C PRO A 113 -9.68 -10.83 13.97
N THR A 114 -10.40 -9.86 13.39
CA THR A 114 -11.40 -9.06 14.13
C THR A 114 -12.84 -9.33 13.67
N PRO A 115 -13.81 -9.44 14.60
CA PRO A 115 -15.23 -9.54 14.23
C PRO A 115 -15.73 -8.28 13.50
N PRO A 116 -16.78 -8.39 12.66
CA PRO A 116 -17.58 -9.59 12.39
C PRO A 116 -17.02 -10.50 11.29
N GLY A 117 -16.13 -9.98 10.44
CA GLY A 117 -15.62 -10.71 9.26
C GLY A 117 -14.49 -11.70 9.55
N MET A 118 -13.90 -11.63 10.76
CA MET A 118 -12.68 -12.37 11.12
C MET A 118 -11.54 -12.13 10.12
N VAL A 119 -11.53 -10.94 9.52
CA VAL A 119 -10.47 -10.49 8.63
C VAL A 119 -9.31 -10.09 9.50
N ASP A 120 -8.10 -10.53 9.13
CA ASP A 120 -6.90 -10.08 9.82
C ASP A 120 -6.76 -8.56 9.66
N VAL A 121 -6.35 -7.86 10.72
CA VAL A 121 -6.03 -6.42 10.70
C VAL A 121 -4.57 -6.14 11.01
N ALA A 122 -3.77 -7.18 11.27
CA ALA A 122 -2.36 -7.05 11.59
C ALA A 122 -1.45 -6.87 10.36
N GLN A 123 -1.97 -6.75 9.14
CA GLN A 123 -1.16 -6.61 7.93
C GLN A 123 -0.19 -5.41 7.99
N PRO A 124 -0.59 -4.20 8.41
CA PRO A 124 0.33 -3.07 8.54
C PRO A 124 1.40 -3.33 9.61
N LEU A 125 1.04 -3.97 10.72
CA LEU A 125 1.99 -4.36 11.77
C LEU A 125 3.03 -5.34 11.23
N ARG A 126 2.62 -6.36 10.48
CA ARG A 126 3.53 -7.33 9.85
C ARG A 126 4.46 -6.67 8.84
N ALA A 127 3.93 -5.77 8.01
CA ALA A 127 4.73 -4.98 7.07
C ALA A 127 5.75 -4.09 7.79
N GLY A 128 5.34 -3.37 8.84
CA GLY A 128 6.22 -2.56 9.67
C GLY A 128 7.30 -3.39 10.37
N GLY A 129 6.92 -4.56 10.91
CA GLY A 129 7.85 -5.51 11.51
C GLY A 129 8.90 -6.00 10.53
N LEU A 130 8.51 -6.29 9.29
CA LEU A 130 9.43 -6.69 8.22
C LEU A 130 10.44 -5.57 7.90
N LEU A 131 9.99 -4.32 7.81
CA LEU A 131 10.87 -3.18 7.55
C LEU A 131 11.80 -2.89 8.73
N LEU A 132 11.35 -3.07 9.97
CA LEU A 132 12.20 -3.00 11.15
C LEU A 132 13.26 -4.10 11.13
N MET A 133 12.87 -5.35 10.85
CA MET A 133 13.81 -6.46 10.72
C MET A 133 14.84 -6.19 9.63
N ALA A 134 14.44 -5.64 8.48
CA ALA A 134 15.36 -5.30 7.40
C ALA A 134 16.43 -4.27 7.77
N GLN A 135 16.18 -3.42 8.76
CA GLN A 135 17.19 -2.49 9.28
C GLN A 135 18.13 -3.14 10.30
N ILE A 136 17.64 -4.12 11.07
CA ILE A 136 18.38 -4.79 12.13
C ILE A 136 19.23 -5.93 11.55
N ASP A 137 18.58 -6.83 10.80
CA ASP A 137 19.16 -8.00 10.16
C ASP A 137 18.53 -8.19 8.76
N PRO A 138 19.17 -7.63 7.71
CA PRO A 138 18.69 -7.76 6.34
C PRO A 138 18.63 -9.20 5.82
N GLU A 139 19.47 -10.10 6.35
CA GLU A 139 19.51 -11.50 5.91
C GLU A 139 18.27 -12.24 6.41
N ILE A 140 17.97 -12.14 7.70
CA ILE A 140 16.74 -12.71 8.29
C ILE A 140 15.49 -12.08 7.66
N ALA A 141 15.50 -10.77 7.41
CA ALA A 141 14.40 -10.08 6.75
C ALA A 141 14.08 -10.65 5.37
N ALA A 142 15.08 -11.07 4.59
CA ALA A 142 14.86 -11.66 3.27
C ALA A 142 14.07 -12.98 3.34
N TYR A 143 14.32 -13.81 4.37
CA TYR A 143 13.55 -15.04 4.60
C TYR A 143 12.10 -14.74 4.97
N HIS A 144 11.87 -13.78 5.88
CA HIS A 144 10.52 -13.35 6.22
C HIS A 144 9.80 -12.74 5.02
N ALA A 145 10.47 -11.90 4.23
CA ALA A 145 9.89 -11.32 3.04
C ALA A 145 9.48 -12.41 2.05
N ALA A 146 10.34 -13.38 1.76
CA ALA A 146 10.03 -14.49 0.87
C ALA A 146 8.81 -15.30 1.31
N ALA A 147 8.63 -15.51 2.62
CA ALA A 147 7.43 -16.14 3.16
C ALA A 147 6.18 -15.26 3.00
N LEU A 148 6.32 -13.96 3.28
CA LEU A 148 5.21 -12.99 3.27
C LEU A 148 4.69 -12.68 1.86
N VAL A 149 5.49 -12.86 0.80
CA VAL A 149 5.02 -12.64 -0.58
C VAL A 149 3.78 -13.51 -0.92
N THR A 150 3.70 -14.71 -0.33
CA THR A 150 2.58 -15.65 -0.57
C THR A 150 1.70 -15.84 0.66
N ASP A 151 1.65 -14.84 1.55
CA ASP A 151 0.93 -14.93 2.81
C ASP A 151 -0.59 -14.98 2.60
N PRO A 152 -1.30 -15.98 3.18
CA PRO A 152 -2.74 -16.13 3.02
C PRO A 152 -3.56 -15.04 3.74
N HIS A 153 -2.95 -14.30 4.67
CA HIS A 153 -3.56 -13.20 5.41
C HIS A 153 -3.23 -11.83 4.77
N THR A 154 -2.76 -11.81 3.52
CA THR A 154 -2.56 -10.57 2.78
C THR A 154 -3.89 -9.84 2.57
N SER A 155 -3.90 -8.53 2.82
CA SER A 155 -5.06 -7.66 2.60
C SER A 155 -5.43 -7.63 1.12
N ALA A 156 -6.69 -7.93 0.81
CA ALA A 156 -7.21 -7.82 -0.55
C ALA A 156 -7.23 -6.37 -1.07
N PHE A 157 -7.24 -5.38 -0.17
CA PHE A 157 -7.30 -3.97 -0.53
C PHE A 157 -5.92 -3.34 -0.66
N SER A 158 -5.07 -3.46 0.37
CA SER A 158 -3.75 -2.80 0.38
C SER A 158 -2.62 -3.68 -0.15
N GLY A 159 -2.85 -4.99 -0.30
CA GLY A 159 -1.81 -5.94 -0.66
C GLY A 159 -0.78 -6.19 0.46
N GLU A 160 -0.95 -5.62 1.65
CA GLU A 160 -0.01 -5.83 2.76
C GLU A 160 -0.26 -7.18 3.44
N PRO A 161 0.79 -7.87 3.96
CA PRO A 161 2.19 -7.45 3.96
C PRO A 161 2.96 -7.82 2.67
N ALA A 162 2.33 -8.53 1.73
CA ALA A 162 2.98 -9.04 0.53
C ALA A 162 3.58 -7.92 -0.35
N ALA A 163 2.88 -6.80 -0.52
CA ALA A 163 3.37 -5.66 -1.29
C ALA A 163 4.68 -5.09 -0.71
N THR A 164 4.75 -4.89 0.61
CA THR A 164 6.00 -4.50 1.29
C THR A 164 7.10 -5.54 1.13
N ALA A 165 6.76 -6.83 1.29
CA ALA A 165 7.72 -7.91 1.12
C ALA A 165 8.33 -7.97 -0.30
N ILE A 166 7.50 -7.78 -1.32
CA ILE A 166 7.93 -7.70 -2.72
C ILE A 166 8.88 -6.53 -2.94
N ARG A 167 8.52 -5.33 -2.47
CA ARG A 167 9.37 -4.13 -2.59
C ARG A 167 10.71 -4.31 -1.86
N LEU A 168 10.69 -4.93 -0.69
CA LEU A 168 11.91 -5.23 0.07
C LEU A 168 12.82 -6.20 -0.70
N LEU A 169 12.28 -7.32 -1.18
CA LEU A 169 13.02 -8.29 -1.99
C LEU A 169 13.58 -7.66 -3.27
N ALA A 170 12.80 -6.79 -3.93
CA ALA A 170 13.24 -6.06 -5.11
C ALA A 170 14.42 -5.14 -4.80
N GLY A 171 14.36 -4.39 -3.68
CA GLY A 171 15.46 -3.58 -3.18
C GLY A 171 16.72 -4.40 -2.86
N MET A 172 16.54 -5.64 -2.39
CA MET A 172 17.61 -6.62 -2.16
C MET A 172 18.03 -7.38 -3.43
N ARG A 173 17.44 -7.08 -4.59
CA ARG A 173 17.67 -7.75 -5.89
C ARG A 173 17.35 -9.26 -5.89
N GLN A 174 16.42 -9.67 -5.04
CA GLN A 174 15.93 -11.04 -4.91
C GLN A 174 14.66 -11.24 -5.74
N PHE A 175 14.81 -11.46 -7.06
CA PHE A 175 13.67 -11.48 -7.99
C PHE A 175 12.97 -12.85 -8.10
N LEU A 176 13.64 -13.96 -7.77
CA LEU A 176 13.07 -15.30 -7.93
C LEU A 176 11.82 -15.55 -7.06
N PRO A 177 11.77 -15.15 -5.77
CA PRO A 177 10.55 -15.29 -4.97
C PRO A 177 9.40 -14.43 -5.53
N ILE A 178 9.70 -13.22 -6.01
CA ILE A 178 8.72 -12.31 -6.62
C ILE A 178 8.13 -12.95 -7.88
N TRP A 179 8.98 -13.48 -8.76
CA TRP A 179 8.54 -14.21 -9.96
C TRP A 179 7.68 -15.42 -9.61
N GLY A 180 8.12 -16.23 -8.64
CA GLY A 180 7.39 -17.42 -8.20
C GLY A 180 5.99 -17.10 -7.66
N ALA A 181 5.85 -15.99 -6.94
CA ALA A 181 4.56 -15.54 -6.44
C ALA A 181 3.69 -14.90 -7.52
N ALA A 182 4.25 -14.04 -8.37
CA ALA A 182 3.52 -13.38 -9.44
C ALA A 182 2.87 -14.38 -10.39
N ARG A 183 3.50 -15.54 -10.63
CA ARG A 183 2.92 -16.61 -11.46
C ARG A 183 1.71 -17.31 -10.84
N ARG A 184 1.46 -17.16 -9.54
CA ARG A 184 0.33 -17.81 -8.88
C ARG A 184 -0.91 -16.94 -9.02
N PRO A 185 -2.09 -17.54 -9.27
CA PRO A 185 -3.35 -16.81 -9.18
C PRO A 185 -3.61 -16.40 -7.72
N GLY A 186 -4.34 -15.30 -7.54
CA GLY A 186 -4.83 -14.88 -6.22
C GLY A 186 -3.93 -13.91 -5.45
N LEU A 187 -2.86 -13.40 -6.07
CA LEU A 187 -2.12 -12.28 -5.52
C LEU A 187 -3.01 -11.02 -5.59
N PRO A 188 -3.24 -10.28 -4.48
CA PRO A 188 -4.08 -9.08 -4.52
C PRO A 188 -3.55 -8.02 -5.50
N PRO A 189 -4.42 -7.18 -6.10
CA PRO A 189 -4.02 -6.23 -7.14
C PRO A 189 -2.81 -5.35 -6.77
N GLU A 190 -2.76 -4.81 -5.55
CA GLU A 190 -1.64 -3.98 -5.09
C GLU A 190 -0.32 -4.77 -4.96
N ALA A 191 -0.39 -6.03 -4.52
CA ALA A 191 0.78 -6.91 -4.45
C ALA A 191 1.21 -7.35 -5.86
N LEU A 192 0.27 -7.61 -6.77
CA LEU A 192 0.55 -7.88 -8.18
C LEU A 192 1.21 -6.68 -8.85
N ALA A 193 0.73 -5.46 -8.58
CA ALA A 193 1.33 -4.23 -9.09
C ALA A 193 2.78 -4.09 -8.63
N ALA A 194 3.04 -4.27 -7.33
CA ALA A 194 4.40 -4.27 -6.79
C ALA A 194 5.29 -5.35 -7.43
N ALA A 195 4.74 -6.54 -7.72
CA ALA A 195 5.49 -7.60 -8.37
C ALA A 195 5.85 -7.27 -9.82
N LEU A 196 4.90 -6.76 -10.59
CA LEU A 196 5.11 -6.37 -11.99
C LEU A 196 6.11 -5.20 -12.10
N GLU A 197 6.02 -4.22 -11.21
CA GLU A 197 6.99 -3.11 -11.10
C GLU A 197 8.40 -3.65 -10.82
N ALA A 198 8.54 -4.51 -9.80
CA ALA A 198 9.82 -5.12 -9.44
C ALA A 198 10.42 -5.98 -10.57
N LEU A 199 9.58 -6.61 -11.38
CA LEU A 199 9.96 -7.45 -12.53
C LEU A 199 10.17 -6.65 -13.82
N GLY A 200 10.10 -5.32 -13.80
CA GLY A 200 10.27 -4.48 -15.00
C GLY A 200 11.62 -4.67 -15.72
N GLY A 201 12.65 -5.14 -15.01
CA GLY A 201 13.96 -5.48 -15.59
C GLY A 201 14.12 -6.95 -16.02
N ALA A 202 13.10 -7.79 -15.84
CA ALA A 202 13.13 -9.19 -16.26
C ALA A 202 13.06 -9.33 -17.79
N PRO A 203 13.46 -10.49 -18.36
CA PRO A 203 13.30 -10.74 -19.79
C PRO A 203 11.86 -10.48 -20.27
N ALA A 204 11.72 -9.68 -21.33
CA ALA A 204 10.41 -9.25 -21.83
C ALA A 204 9.48 -10.42 -22.15
N SER A 205 10.01 -11.55 -22.64
CA SER A 205 9.22 -12.76 -22.90
C SER A 205 8.56 -13.32 -21.65
N LEU A 206 9.24 -13.29 -20.50
CA LEU A 206 8.69 -13.76 -19.23
C LEU A 206 7.59 -12.84 -18.72
N VAL A 207 7.81 -11.52 -18.77
CA VAL A 207 6.81 -10.53 -18.34
C VAL A 207 5.58 -10.58 -19.25
N LEU A 208 5.76 -10.72 -20.56
CA LEU A 208 4.65 -10.87 -21.51
C LEU A 208 3.79 -12.11 -21.22
N THR A 209 4.40 -13.27 -20.98
CA THR A 209 3.66 -14.48 -20.60
C THR A 209 2.87 -14.24 -19.31
N LEU A 210 3.50 -13.63 -18.30
CA LEU A 210 2.85 -13.32 -17.03
C LEU A 210 1.65 -12.37 -17.19
N LEU A 211 1.81 -11.28 -17.94
CA LEU A 211 0.73 -10.32 -18.21
C LEU A 211 -0.42 -10.99 -18.98
N HIS A 212 -0.12 -11.84 -19.95
CA HIS A 212 -1.13 -12.57 -20.72
C HIS A 212 -1.93 -13.55 -19.86
N ASP A 213 -1.25 -14.35 -19.03
CA ASP A 213 -1.89 -15.31 -18.14
C ASP A 213 -2.84 -14.61 -17.16
N HIS A 214 -2.39 -13.51 -16.56
CA HIS A 214 -3.21 -12.70 -15.66
C HIS A 214 -4.38 -12.02 -16.37
N LEU A 215 -4.17 -11.49 -17.58
CA LEU A 215 -5.24 -10.83 -18.34
C LEU A 215 -6.34 -11.83 -18.69
N THR A 216 -5.97 -13.03 -19.14
CA THR A 216 -6.90 -14.11 -19.44
C THR A 216 -7.67 -14.51 -18.18
N ALA A 217 -6.99 -14.70 -17.05
CA ALA A 217 -7.63 -15.07 -15.79
C ALA A 217 -8.57 -13.98 -15.25
N ALA A 218 -8.17 -12.71 -15.30
CA ALA A 218 -8.97 -11.57 -14.88
C ALA A 218 -10.22 -11.41 -15.77
N THR A 219 -10.05 -11.58 -17.09
CA THR A 219 -11.16 -11.54 -18.05
C THR A 219 -12.20 -12.61 -17.75
N ALA A 220 -11.77 -13.82 -17.39
CA ALA A 220 -12.67 -14.92 -17.05
C ALA A 220 -13.51 -14.65 -15.78
N ARG A 221 -13.05 -13.76 -14.87
CA ARG A 221 -13.78 -13.35 -13.67
C ARG A 221 -14.78 -12.21 -13.92
N GLY A 222 -14.79 -11.61 -15.11
CA GLY A 222 -15.70 -10.51 -15.43
C GLY A 222 -15.49 -9.29 -14.51
N PRO A 223 -16.54 -8.69 -13.92
CA PRO A 223 -16.43 -7.51 -13.06
C PRO A 223 -15.45 -7.68 -11.88
N GLU A 224 -15.33 -8.89 -11.33
CA GLU A 224 -14.42 -9.17 -10.20
C GLU A 224 -12.93 -9.12 -10.61
N GLY A 225 -12.63 -9.20 -11.91
CA GLY A 225 -11.27 -9.11 -12.44
C GLY A 225 -10.84 -7.69 -12.85
N GLU A 226 -11.70 -6.68 -12.74
CA GLU A 226 -11.40 -5.34 -13.26
C GLU A 226 -10.21 -4.67 -12.56
N ALA A 227 -10.02 -4.93 -11.26
CA ALA A 227 -8.87 -4.42 -10.51
C ALA A 227 -7.54 -4.98 -11.05
N ASP A 228 -7.51 -6.26 -11.43
CA ASP A 228 -6.33 -6.86 -12.03
C ASP A 228 -6.11 -6.32 -13.45
N ILE A 229 -7.17 -6.12 -14.24
CA ILE A 229 -7.07 -5.52 -15.58
C ILE A 229 -6.45 -4.11 -15.51
N LEU A 230 -6.77 -3.31 -14.49
CA LEU A 230 -6.11 -2.01 -14.25
C LEU A 230 -4.61 -2.16 -14.07
N VAL A 231 -4.20 -3.06 -13.17
CA VAL A 231 -2.80 -3.31 -12.83
C VAL A 231 -2.02 -3.84 -14.03
N ILE A 232 -2.57 -4.81 -14.75
CA ILE A 232 -1.98 -5.41 -15.94
C ILE A 232 -1.85 -4.38 -17.05
N GLY A 233 -2.89 -3.56 -17.25
CA GLY A 233 -2.89 -2.51 -18.27
C GLY A 233 -1.85 -1.44 -18.00
N ASP A 234 -1.75 -0.96 -16.76
CA ASP A 234 -0.72 0.02 -16.39
C ASP A 234 0.70 -0.53 -16.55
N ALA A 235 0.93 -1.78 -16.13
CA ALA A 235 2.21 -2.46 -16.32
C ALA A 235 2.55 -2.63 -17.81
N ALA A 236 1.57 -3.00 -18.64
CA ALA A 236 1.74 -3.15 -20.08
C ALA A 236 2.13 -1.83 -20.75
N PHE A 237 1.44 -0.73 -20.44
CA PHE A 237 1.73 0.58 -21.02
C PHE A 237 3.05 1.16 -20.50
N THR A 238 3.33 1.05 -19.21
CA THR A 238 4.57 1.53 -18.60
C THR A 238 5.79 0.76 -19.13
N GLY A 239 5.68 -0.57 -19.23
CA GLY A 239 6.72 -1.44 -19.79
C GLY A 239 6.81 -1.44 -21.32
N ARG A 240 5.93 -0.70 -22.00
CA ARG A 240 5.82 -0.61 -23.46
C ARG A 240 5.67 -1.96 -24.17
N PHE A 241 4.86 -2.83 -23.59
CA PHE A 241 4.60 -4.17 -24.10
C PHE A 241 3.56 -4.13 -25.23
N ALA A 242 3.97 -3.71 -26.43
CA ALA A 242 3.08 -3.50 -27.57
C ALA A 242 2.17 -4.71 -27.91
N ALA A 243 2.66 -5.93 -27.69
CA ALA A 243 1.88 -7.16 -27.88
C ALA A 243 0.63 -7.26 -26.98
N MET A 244 0.54 -6.47 -25.90
CA MET A 244 -0.61 -6.46 -24.98
C MET A 244 -1.65 -5.40 -25.31
N TYR A 245 -1.32 -4.37 -26.11
CA TYR A 245 -2.16 -3.19 -26.26
C TYR A 245 -3.53 -3.50 -26.86
N GLU A 246 -3.57 -4.35 -27.89
CA GLU A 246 -4.83 -4.76 -28.52
C GLU A 246 -5.71 -5.57 -27.56
N ALA A 247 -5.11 -6.51 -26.82
CA ALA A 247 -5.85 -7.32 -25.84
C ALA A 247 -6.46 -6.45 -24.72
N ILE A 248 -5.73 -5.44 -24.24
CA ILE A 248 -6.22 -4.47 -23.26
C ILE A 248 -7.31 -3.57 -23.89
N ALA A 249 -7.10 -3.08 -25.11
CA ALA A 249 -8.06 -2.29 -25.87
C ALA A 249 -9.39 -3.01 -26.05
N ASP A 250 -9.36 -4.32 -26.34
CA ASP A 250 -10.56 -5.16 -26.41
C ASP A 250 -11.30 -5.22 -25.08
N ARG A 251 -10.59 -5.29 -23.95
CA ARG A 251 -11.23 -5.28 -22.63
C ARG A 251 -11.85 -3.93 -22.32
N VAL A 252 -11.15 -2.84 -22.65
CA VAL A 252 -11.67 -1.47 -22.51
C VAL A 252 -12.92 -1.26 -23.35
N ALA A 253 -12.96 -1.75 -24.60
CA ALA A 253 -14.14 -1.61 -25.46
C ALA A 253 -15.36 -2.40 -24.96
N ALA A 254 -15.12 -3.54 -24.30
CA ALA A 254 -16.16 -4.46 -23.83
C ALA A 254 -16.67 -4.18 -22.41
N THR A 255 -15.96 -3.38 -21.59
CA THR A 255 -16.38 -3.10 -20.21
C THR A 255 -17.56 -2.12 -20.15
N THR A 256 -18.32 -2.18 -19.05
CA THR A 256 -19.30 -1.16 -18.66
C THR A 256 -18.75 -0.19 -17.61
N ASN A 257 -17.55 -0.43 -17.09
CA ASN A 257 -16.92 0.39 -16.07
C ASN A 257 -16.18 1.58 -16.71
N VAL A 258 -16.81 2.75 -16.60
CA VAL A 258 -16.28 4.03 -17.11
C VAL A 258 -14.95 4.41 -16.45
N ASN A 259 -14.76 4.08 -15.18
CA ASN A 259 -13.52 4.40 -14.46
C ASN A 259 -12.35 3.54 -14.94
N LEU A 260 -12.60 2.26 -15.23
CA LEU A 260 -11.62 1.36 -15.84
C LEU A 260 -11.13 1.91 -17.17
N ALA A 261 -12.06 2.26 -18.06
CA ALA A 261 -11.74 2.83 -19.38
C ALA A 261 -10.98 4.16 -19.27
N ARG A 262 -11.42 5.07 -18.40
CA ARG A 262 -10.76 6.36 -18.17
C ARG A 262 -9.32 6.16 -17.67
N TYR A 263 -9.14 5.31 -16.67
CA TYR A 263 -7.82 5.07 -16.09
C TYR A 263 -6.85 4.51 -17.15
N LEU A 264 -7.25 3.47 -17.88
CA LEU A 264 -6.39 2.84 -18.89
C LEU A 264 -6.09 3.77 -20.07
N ALA A 265 -7.03 4.64 -20.46
CA ALA A 265 -6.78 5.68 -21.45
C ALA A 265 -5.74 6.72 -20.95
N VAL A 266 -5.82 7.13 -19.69
CA VAL A 266 -4.81 8.01 -19.07
C VAL A 266 -3.45 7.33 -18.98
N ALA A 267 -3.40 6.06 -18.60
CA ALA A 267 -2.17 5.26 -18.53
C ALA A 267 -1.50 5.12 -19.90
N ALA A 268 -2.27 4.78 -20.95
CA ALA A 268 -1.79 4.74 -22.33
C ALA A 268 -1.22 6.09 -22.76
N ARG A 269 -1.91 7.21 -22.48
CA ARG A 269 -1.40 8.56 -22.79
C ARG A 269 -0.10 8.87 -22.03
N ARG A 270 -0.02 8.51 -20.75
CA ARG A 270 1.15 8.74 -19.89
C ARG A 270 2.39 8.00 -20.39
N SER A 271 2.23 6.83 -21.01
CA SER A 271 3.34 6.06 -21.60
C SER A 271 4.09 6.79 -22.73
N ALA A 272 3.41 7.77 -23.36
CA ALA A 272 3.84 8.46 -24.57
C ALA A 272 4.17 7.52 -25.75
N ASP A 273 3.59 6.31 -25.76
CA ASP A 273 3.67 5.36 -26.86
C ASP A 273 2.45 5.53 -27.79
N GLU A 274 2.70 5.99 -29.01
CA GLU A 274 1.65 6.21 -30.01
C GLU A 274 0.88 4.92 -30.34
N ALA A 275 1.51 3.74 -30.26
CA ALA A 275 0.83 2.48 -30.50
C ALA A 275 -0.19 2.17 -29.39
N ALA A 276 0.12 2.50 -28.13
CA ALA A 276 -0.81 2.35 -27.01
C ALA A 276 -1.98 3.34 -27.14
N ILE A 277 -1.68 4.59 -27.47
CA ILE A 277 -2.67 5.65 -27.68
C ILE A 277 -3.62 5.28 -28.81
N GLU A 278 -3.10 4.79 -29.93
CA GLU A 278 -3.92 4.41 -31.08
C GLU A 278 -4.79 3.18 -30.78
N ALA A 279 -4.27 2.19 -30.05
CA ALA A 279 -5.06 1.06 -29.59
C ALA A 279 -6.27 1.50 -28.74
N MET A 280 -6.09 2.50 -27.86
CA MET A 280 -7.21 3.07 -27.08
C MET A 280 -8.20 3.86 -27.94
N ARG A 281 -7.74 4.60 -28.96
CA ARG A 281 -8.65 5.26 -29.92
C ARG A 281 -9.48 4.25 -30.71
N ALA A 282 -8.85 3.17 -31.17
CA ALA A 282 -9.54 2.06 -31.84
C ALA A 282 -10.55 1.37 -30.91
N ALA A 283 -10.25 1.24 -29.62
CA ALA A 283 -11.21 0.76 -28.62
C ALA A 283 -12.44 1.68 -28.54
N ALA A 284 -12.24 3.00 -28.48
CA ALA A 284 -13.34 3.97 -28.37
C ALA A 284 -14.33 3.90 -29.54
N GLN A 285 -13.86 3.59 -30.75
CA GLN A 285 -14.71 3.43 -31.95
C GLN A 285 -15.67 2.24 -31.83
N ARG A 286 -15.26 1.18 -31.12
CA ARG A 286 -16.04 -0.05 -30.94
C ARG A 286 -16.86 -0.04 -29.64
N ALA A 287 -16.54 0.86 -28.72
CA ALA A 287 -17.15 0.91 -27.40
C ALA A 287 -18.54 1.56 -27.38
N SER A 288 -19.27 1.31 -26.29
CA SER A 288 -20.50 2.02 -25.95
C SER A 288 -20.26 3.52 -25.73
N MET A 289 -21.30 4.36 -25.85
CA MET A 289 -21.18 5.82 -25.76
C MET A 289 -20.50 6.29 -24.45
N PRO A 290 -20.86 5.80 -23.24
CA PRO A 290 -20.21 6.25 -22.01
C PRO A 290 -18.71 5.93 -21.95
N ILE A 291 -18.31 4.78 -22.49
CA ILE A 291 -16.90 4.35 -22.53
C ILE A 291 -16.13 5.17 -23.56
N ARG A 292 -16.72 5.39 -24.74
CA ARG A 292 -16.14 6.22 -25.80
C ARG A 292 -15.85 7.63 -25.31
N ASP A 293 -16.80 8.26 -24.62
CA ASP A 293 -16.66 9.61 -24.10
C ASP A 293 -15.53 9.68 -23.07
N ALA A 294 -15.45 8.70 -22.15
CA ALA A 294 -14.38 8.64 -21.16
C ALA A 294 -12.97 8.47 -21.76
N ILE A 295 -12.85 7.69 -22.84
CA ILE A 295 -11.58 7.57 -23.57
C ILE A 295 -11.25 8.88 -24.29
N ALA A 296 -12.22 9.50 -24.97
CA ALA A 296 -12.02 10.74 -25.71
C ALA A 296 -11.64 11.94 -24.82
N GLU A 297 -12.20 12.02 -23.61
CA GLU A 297 -11.80 13.00 -22.58
C GLU A 297 -10.33 12.82 -22.17
N SER A 298 -9.88 11.56 -22.07
CA SER A 298 -8.55 11.20 -21.60
C SER A 298 -7.49 11.32 -22.69
N ILE A 299 -7.85 10.96 -23.92
CA ILE A 299 -7.00 10.97 -25.10
C ILE A 299 -7.66 11.85 -26.17
N PRO A 300 -7.39 13.17 -26.16
CA PRO A 300 -7.93 14.05 -27.18
C PRO A 300 -7.43 13.61 -28.57
N PRO A 301 -8.19 13.90 -29.64
CA PRO A 301 -7.75 13.65 -31.00
C PRO A 301 -6.41 14.34 -31.25
N ALA A 302 -5.56 13.72 -32.08
CA ALA A 302 -4.32 14.33 -32.49
C ALA A 302 -4.63 15.74 -33.02
N ARG A 303 -4.08 16.78 -32.38
CA ARG A 303 -4.18 18.13 -32.93
C ARG A 303 -3.54 18.05 -34.30
N GLU A 304 -4.33 18.30 -35.35
CA GLU A 304 -3.78 18.57 -36.68
C GLU A 304 -2.67 19.60 -36.47
N ARG A 305 -1.42 19.21 -36.76
CA ARG A 305 -0.31 20.15 -36.74
C ARG A 305 -0.68 21.21 -37.77
N ARG A 306 -1.20 22.35 -37.30
CA ARG A 306 -1.41 23.50 -38.17
C ARG A 306 -0.08 23.80 -38.81
N ASP A 307 -0.02 23.58 -40.12
CA ASP A 307 1.16 23.87 -40.90
C ASP A 307 1.52 25.36 -40.69
N PRO A 308 2.66 25.68 -40.08
CA PRO A 308 3.04 27.07 -39.83
C PRO A 308 3.27 27.85 -41.13
N SER A 309 3.27 27.20 -42.30
CA SER A 309 3.38 27.82 -43.61
C SER A 309 2.08 28.47 -44.11
N VAL A 310 0.93 28.25 -43.46
CA VAL A 310 -0.32 28.95 -43.79
C VAL A 310 -0.53 30.10 -42.80
N ARG A 311 0.17 31.22 -43.04
CA ARG A 311 -0.28 32.54 -42.55
C ARG A 311 -0.96 33.29 -43.70
N PRO A 312 -2.10 33.97 -43.42
CA PRO A 312 -2.76 34.84 -44.39
C PRO A 312 -1.90 36.06 -44.75
#